data_AF-A0A520CQX6-F1
#
_entry.id   AF-A0A520CQX6-F1
#
_cell.length_a   1.000
_cell.length_b   1.000
_cell.length_c   1.000
_cell.angle_alpha   90.00
_cell.angle_beta   90.00
_cell.angle_gamma   90.00
#
_symmetry.space_group_name_H-M   'P 1'
#
loop_
_entity.id
_entity.type
_entity.pdbx_description
1 polymer ?
#
loop_
_entity_poly.entity_id
_entity_poly.type
_entity_poly.pdbx_seq_one_letter_code
_entity_poly.pdbx_strand_id
1 'polypeptide(L)'
;MEPMKPMAPMKPMEPMKPMDPPSSDWWPEGLSNPSSSGSQNDLHYAFFPDQHRLAIQQNGKVTQYDTGDHQISGVSQQQSGSNNGSPSFTSQNGTVDLASLKQV
;
A
#
# COMPACT_ATOMS: atom_id res chain seq x y z
N MET A 1 26.59 25.97 -49.13
CA MET A 1 25.41 25.14 -49.46
C MET A 1 25.79 23.71 -49.12
N GLU A 2 25.46 23.27 -47.91
CA GLU A 2 25.58 21.85 -47.53
C GLU A 2 24.23 21.17 -47.78
N PRO A 3 24.15 20.03 -48.50
CA PRO A 3 22.90 19.34 -48.70
C PRO A 3 22.52 18.59 -47.42
N MET A 4 21.54 19.10 -46.67
CA MET A 4 20.99 18.41 -45.51
C MET A 4 20.13 17.22 -45.96
N LYS A 5 20.38 16.06 -45.34
CA LYS A 5 19.87 14.72 -45.66
C LYS A 5 18.32 14.63 -45.55
N PRO A 6 17.66 13.74 -46.32
CA PRO A 6 16.22 13.53 -46.21
C PRO A 6 15.84 12.93 -44.85
N MET A 7 14.82 13.49 -44.21
CA MET A 7 14.28 13.02 -42.92
C MET A 7 13.68 11.61 -43.09
N ALA A 8 14.10 10.67 -42.24
CA ALA A 8 13.55 9.33 -42.19
C ALA A 8 12.06 9.34 -41.74
N PRO A 9 11.21 8.42 -42.23
CA PRO A 9 9.83 8.35 -41.79
C PRO A 9 9.76 7.91 -40.32
N MET A 10 8.93 8.60 -39.54
CA MET A 10 8.69 8.29 -38.13
C MET A 10 8.12 6.86 -38.00
N LYS A 11 8.72 6.05 -37.11
CA LYS A 11 8.27 4.68 -36.84
C LYS A 11 6.83 4.71 -36.29
N PRO A 12 5.97 3.71 -36.60
CA PRO A 12 4.67 3.57 -35.94
C PRO A 12 4.90 3.41 -34.43
N MET A 13 4.11 4.11 -33.63
CA MET A 13 4.18 4.03 -32.17
C MET A 13 4.11 2.57 -31.72
N GLU A 14 5.16 2.10 -31.05
CA GLU A 14 5.18 0.77 -30.42
C GLU A 14 4.01 0.68 -29.42
N PRO A 15 3.27 -0.45 -29.38
CA PRO A 15 2.15 -0.59 -28.46
C PRO A 15 2.66 -0.39 -27.04
N MET A 16 2.01 0.52 -26.30
CA MET A 16 2.31 0.78 -24.91
C MET A 16 2.36 -0.55 -24.18
N LYS A 17 3.55 -0.89 -23.67
CA LYS A 17 3.77 -2.03 -22.76
C LYS A 17 2.67 -1.95 -21.70
N PRO A 18 1.92 -3.04 -21.41
CA PRO A 18 0.95 -3.00 -20.33
C PRO A 18 1.70 -2.48 -19.11
N MET A 19 1.21 -1.38 -18.55
CA MET A 19 1.74 -0.76 -17.36
C MET A 19 1.93 -1.88 -16.34
N ASP A 20 3.17 -2.32 -16.11
CA ASP A 20 3.48 -3.20 -15.00
C ASP A 20 2.81 -2.56 -13.77
N PRO A 21 1.96 -3.28 -13.02
CA PRO A 21 1.29 -2.70 -11.86
C PRO A 21 2.37 -2.07 -10.98
N PRO A 22 2.18 -0.82 -10.52
CA PRO A 22 3.25 -0.09 -9.88
C PRO A 22 3.76 -0.89 -8.70
N SER A 23 5.01 -1.33 -8.81
CA SER A 23 5.92 -1.71 -7.74
C SER A 23 5.44 -2.85 -6.83
N SER A 24 5.99 -4.05 -7.08
CA SER A 24 6.43 -5.05 -6.08
C SER A 24 6.19 -4.58 -4.66
N ASP A 25 4.97 -4.79 -4.19
CA ASP A 25 4.56 -4.17 -2.97
C ASP A 25 5.24 -4.82 -1.78
N TRP A 26 5.52 -4.03 -0.74
CA TRP A 26 6.20 -4.51 0.47
C TRP A 26 5.38 -5.54 1.26
N TRP A 27 4.13 -5.78 0.87
CA TRP A 27 3.25 -6.75 1.50
C TRP A 27 3.39 -8.16 0.88
N PRO A 28 3.09 -9.20 1.65
CA PRO A 28 3.28 -10.58 1.23
C PRO A 28 2.41 -11.00 0.06
N GLU A 29 2.82 -12.10 -0.58
CA GLU A 29 2.11 -12.71 -1.69
C GLU A 29 0.68 -13.11 -1.32
N GLY A 30 -0.24 -12.98 -2.28
CA GLY A 30 -1.68 -13.21 -2.09
C GLY A 30 -2.49 -11.94 -1.76
N LEU A 31 -1.80 -10.83 -1.49
CA LEU A 31 -2.43 -9.51 -1.33
C LEU A 31 -2.23 -8.70 -2.61
N SER A 32 -3.33 -8.16 -3.13
CA SER A 32 -3.36 -7.36 -4.35
C SER A 32 -4.53 -6.39 -4.28
N ASN A 33 -4.43 -5.27 -4.99
CA ASN A 33 -5.50 -4.26 -5.06
C ASN A 33 -5.86 -3.67 -3.67
N PRO A 34 -4.92 -3.01 -2.97
CA PRO A 34 -5.26 -2.35 -1.71
C PRO A 34 -6.31 -1.25 -1.96
N SER A 35 -7.38 -1.24 -1.15
CA SER A 35 -8.40 -0.18 -1.21
C SER A 35 -7.98 1.07 -0.44
N SER A 36 -7.09 0.93 0.54
CA SER A 36 -6.49 2.04 1.26
C SER A 36 -5.07 1.66 1.65
N SER A 37 -4.11 2.55 1.41
CA SER A 37 -2.72 2.35 1.76
C SER A 37 -2.07 3.67 2.09
N GLY A 38 -1.12 3.66 3.00
CA GLY A 38 -0.37 4.86 3.36
C GLY A 38 0.81 4.56 4.26
N SER A 39 1.57 5.60 4.52
CA SER A 39 2.73 5.56 5.40
C SER A 39 2.69 6.75 6.34
N GLN A 40 2.84 6.50 7.64
CA GLN A 40 2.94 7.54 8.65
C GLN A 40 4.11 7.23 9.57
N ASN A 41 5.06 8.16 9.70
CA ASN A 41 6.36 7.93 10.36
C ASN A 41 7.06 6.68 9.77
N ASP A 42 7.32 5.67 10.61
CA ASP A 42 7.99 4.41 10.25
C ASP A 42 7.00 3.23 10.07
N LEU A 43 5.70 3.53 9.97
CA LEU A 43 4.65 2.54 9.78
C LEU A 43 3.99 2.71 8.42
N HIS A 44 4.10 1.68 7.60
CA HIS A 44 3.34 1.53 6.36
C HIS A 44 2.17 0.59 6.61
N TYR A 45 1.01 0.93 6.05
CA TYR A 45 -0.17 0.09 6.10
C TYR A 45 -0.77 -0.04 4.71
N ALA A 46 -1.35 -1.21 4.45
CA ALA A 46 -2.12 -1.48 3.25
C ALA A 46 -3.31 -2.38 3.61
N PHE A 47 -4.51 -1.93 3.29
CA PHE A 47 -5.77 -2.59 3.57
C PHE A 47 -6.36 -3.19 2.29
N PHE A 48 -6.69 -4.48 2.38
CA PHE A 48 -7.17 -5.33 1.30
C PHE A 48 -8.57 -5.84 1.66
N PRO A 49 -9.63 -5.18 1.17
CA PRO A 49 -11.00 -5.60 1.48
C PRO A 49 -11.35 -6.93 0.84
N ASP A 50 -10.83 -7.29 -0.34
CA ASP A 50 -11.13 -8.58 -0.97
C ASP A 50 -10.65 -9.78 -0.14
N GLN A 51 -9.51 -9.61 0.55
CA GLN A 51 -8.90 -10.64 1.39
C GLN A 51 -9.26 -10.48 2.88
N HIS A 52 -9.92 -9.38 3.28
CA HIS A 52 -10.07 -8.97 4.69
C HIS A 52 -8.72 -8.97 5.42
N ARG A 53 -7.73 -8.33 4.80
CA ARG A 53 -6.36 -8.29 5.32
C ARG A 53 -5.87 -6.87 5.47
N LEU A 54 -5.10 -6.64 6.53
CA LEU A 54 -4.33 -5.44 6.76
C LEU A 54 -2.87 -5.84 6.87
N ALA A 55 -2.07 -5.48 5.87
CA ALA A 55 -0.62 -5.58 5.97
C ALA A 55 -0.10 -4.33 6.68
N ILE A 56 0.76 -4.52 7.67
CA ILE A 56 1.47 -3.47 8.39
C ILE A 56 2.97 -3.75 8.30
N GLN A 57 3.73 -2.80 7.78
CA GLN A 57 5.17 -2.81 7.88
C GLN A 57 5.60 -1.78 8.90
N GLN A 58 6.26 -2.24 9.95
CA GLN A 58 6.85 -1.39 10.97
C GLN A 58 8.27 -1.87 11.25
N ASN A 59 9.22 -0.93 11.26
CA ASN A 59 10.62 -1.24 11.51
C ASN A 59 11.18 -2.33 10.56
N GLY A 60 10.78 -2.27 9.28
CA GLY A 60 11.14 -3.24 8.24
C GLY A 60 10.46 -4.62 8.35
N LYS A 61 9.68 -4.89 9.40
CA LYS A 61 8.94 -6.14 9.57
C LYS A 61 7.51 -5.99 9.07
N VAL A 62 7.12 -6.87 8.17
CA VAL A 62 5.77 -6.94 7.62
C VAL A 62 4.96 -7.96 8.42
N THR A 63 3.78 -7.53 8.87
CA THR A 63 2.85 -8.34 9.64
C THR A 63 1.46 -8.21 9.04
N GLN A 64 0.77 -9.33 8.87
CA GLN A 64 -0.60 -9.34 8.38
C GLN A 64 -1.58 -9.48 9.54
N TYR A 65 -2.71 -8.80 9.43
CA TYR A 65 -3.80 -8.84 10.39
C TYR A 65 -5.11 -9.13 9.67
N ASP A 66 -5.95 -9.95 10.29
CA ASP A 66 -7.33 -10.16 9.87
C ASP A 66 -8.17 -8.98 10.32
N THR A 67 -8.81 -8.31 9.36
CA THR A 67 -9.68 -7.16 9.63
C THR A 67 -11.13 -7.54 9.77
N GLY A 68 -11.51 -8.80 9.52
CA GLY A 68 -12.91 -9.18 9.30
C GLY A 68 -13.62 -8.18 8.39
N ASP A 69 -14.77 -7.68 8.84
CA ASP A 69 -15.59 -6.71 8.12
C ASP A 69 -15.13 -5.24 8.26
N HIS A 70 -14.04 -4.96 8.99
CA HIS A 70 -13.55 -3.59 9.18
C HIS A 70 -12.97 -3.02 7.88
N GLN A 71 -13.62 -1.97 7.36
CA GLN A 71 -13.16 -1.21 6.21
C GLN A 71 -12.22 -0.10 6.67
N ILE A 72 -10.92 -0.33 6.58
CA ILE A 72 -9.91 0.61 7.06
C ILE A 72 -9.73 1.74 6.06
N SER A 73 -9.93 2.98 6.52
CA SER A 73 -9.82 4.19 5.68
C SER A 73 -8.60 5.04 6.06
N GLY A 74 -8.07 4.90 7.27
CA GLY A 74 -6.91 5.66 7.72
C GLY A 74 -6.25 5.09 8.98
N VAL A 75 -5.11 5.66 9.34
CA VAL A 75 -4.30 5.29 10.51
C VAL A 75 -4.09 6.51 11.40
N SER A 76 -4.04 6.28 12.71
CA SER A 76 -3.74 7.25 13.75
C SER A 76 -2.78 6.62 14.76
N GLN A 77 -1.54 7.10 14.79
CA GLN A 77 -0.57 6.67 15.80
C GLN A 77 -0.75 7.48 17.08
N GLN A 78 -0.92 6.80 18.22
CA GLN A 78 -0.83 7.44 19.53
C GLN A 78 0.63 7.81 19.82
N GLN A 79 1.00 9.06 19.53
CA GLN A 79 2.28 9.62 19.95
C GLN A 79 2.23 9.89 21.45
N SER A 80 2.83 9.03 22.28
CA SER A 80 3.19 9.44 23.64
C SER A 80 4.27 8.57 24.27
N GLY A 81 5.52 9.07 24.22
CA GLY A 81 6.44 9.18 25.36
C GLY A 81 6.98 7.94 26.09
N SER A 82 6.40 6.76 25.94
CA SER A 82 6.85 5.52 26.57
C SER A 82 6.48 4.36 25.66
N ASN A 83 7.49 3.56 25.31
CA ASN A 83 7.41 2.28 24.60
C ASN A 83 6.02 1.61 24.63
N ASN A 84 5.52 1.20 23.45
CA ASN A 84 4.37 0.28 23.22
C ASN A 84 2.98 0.83 22.86
N GLY A 85 2.82 2.07 22.39
CA GLY A 85 1.55 2.47 21.75
C GLY A 85 1.34 1.75 20.41
N SER A 86 0.39 0.80 20.34
CA SER A 86 -0.08 0.24 19.07
C SER A 86 -0.76 1.32 18.23
N PRO A 87 -0.60 1.34 16.90
CA PRO A 87 -1.35 2.24 16.04
C PRO A 87 -2.83 1.87 16.11
N SER A 88 -3.69 2.89 16.03
CA SER A 88 -5.12 2.69 15.87
C SER A 88 -5.53 3.06 14.44
N PHE A 89 -6.56 2.41 13.92
CA PHE A 89 -7.07 2.57 12.57
C PHE A 89 -8.47 3.12 12.61
N THR A 90 -8.88 3.82 11.55
CA THR A 90 -10.25 4.29 11.40
C THR A 90 -11.01 3.36 10.46
N SER A 91 -12.11 2.82 10.96
CA SER A 91 -13.06 1.96 10.26
C SER A 91 -14.41 2.66 10.13
N GLN A 92 -15.29 2.14 9.26
CA GLN A 92 -16.69 2.56 9.17
C GLN A 92 -17.46 2.48 10.51
N ASN A 93 -17.01 1.61 11.42
CA ASN A 93 -17.62 1.41 12.74
C ASN A 93 -16.97 2.24 13.87
N GLY A 94 -15.92 3.02 13.55
CA GLY A 94 -15.13 3.78 14.53
C GLY A 94 -13.66 3.37 14.55
N THR A 95 -12.98 3.65 15.66
CA THR A 95 -11.54 3.36 15.81
C THR A 95 -11.31 1.88 16.15
N VAL A 96 -10.37 1.25 15.45
CA VAL A 96 -9.95 -0.14 15.62
C VAL A 96 -8.49 -0.16 16.05
N ASP A 97 -8.19 -0.74 17.21
CA ASP A 97 -6.80 -0.83 17.66
C ASP A 97 -6.07 -1.98 16.97
N LEU A 98 -4.81 -1.79 16.55
CA LEU A 98 -4.05 -2.89 15.92
C LEU A 98 -3.90 -4.10 16.85
N ALA A 99 -3.73 -3.87 18.15
CA ALA A 99 -3.58 -4.97 19.11
C ALA A 99 -4.89 -5.75 19.32
N SER A 100 -6.03 -5.18 18.89
CA SER A 100 -7.31 -5.88 18.90
C SER A 100 -7.50 -6.79 17.68
N LEU A 101 -6.75 -6.55 16.59
CA LEU A 101 -6.80 -7.38 15.38
C LEU A 101 -5.96 -8.64 15.57
N LYS A 102 -6.44 -9.73 14.95
CA LYS A 102 -5.73 -11.01 14.98
C LYS A 102 -4.64 -11.02 13.92
N GLN A 103 -3.40 -11.24 14.34
CA GLN A 103 -2.30 -11.50 13.40
C GLN A 103 -2.48 -12.85 12.70
N VAL A 104 -2.18 -12.90 11.39
CA VAL A 104 -2.26 -14.10 10.54
C VAL A 104 -0.96 -14.40 9.81
#